data_AF-A0A3E2WEX4-F1
#
_entry.id   AF-A0A3E2WEX4-F1
#
_cell.length_a   1.000
_cell.length_b   1.000
_cell.length_c   1.000
_cell.angle_alpha   90.00
_cell.angle_beta   90.00
_cell.angle_gamma   90.00
#
_symmetry.space_group_name_H-M   'P 1'
#
loop_
_entity.id
_entity.type
_entity.pdbx_description
1 polymer ?
#
loop_
_entity_poly.entity_id
_entity_poly.type
_entity_poly.pdbx_seq_one_letter_code
_entity_poly.pdbx_strand_id
1 'polypeptide(L)'
;MEENYERYRTPEIRHKERIMKNPDRIEYAIEQFTKHKIRYELKNEESCHFHAWRKSDDKLFEFWAGTGKIKGMEERGIKNLIQILSK
;
A
#
# COMPACT_ATOMS: atom_id res chain seq x y z
N MET A 1 0.16 -8.40 35.94
CA MET A 1 1.56 -8.74 35.57
C MET A 1 1.62 -8.85 34.04
N GLU A 2 1.22 -7.79 33.33
CA GLU A 2 0.85 -7.88 31.89
C GLU A 2 1.36 -6.67 31.07
N GLU A 3 1.88 -5.63 31.72
CA GLU A 3 2.14 -4.33 31.08
C GLU A 3 3.52 -4.18 30.42
N ASN A 4 4.34 -5.23 30.33
CA ASN A 4 5.74 -5.10 29.86
C ASN A 4 6.12 -5.94 28.62
N TYR A 5 5.19 -6.70 28.03
CA TYR A 5 5.51 -7.56 26.88
C TYR A 5 5.54 -6.82 25.52
N GLU A 6 4.85 -5.68 25.39
CA GLU A 6 4.86 -4.91 24.13
C GLU A 6 6.23 -4.26 23.83
N ARG A 7 7.04 -4.00 24.86
CA ARG A 7 8.34 -3.30 24.75
C ARG A 7 9.38 -4.07 23.92
N TYR A 8 9.23 -5.38 23.74
CA TYR A 8 10.21 -6.24 23.06
C TYR A 8 9.67 -6.95 21.82
N ARG A 9 8.69 -6.38 21.10
CA ARG A 9 8.35 -6.92 19.78
C ARG A 9 9.57 -6.87 18.86
N THR A 10 10.13 -8.04 18.58
CA THR A 10 11.27 -8.18 17.67
C THR A 10 10.87 -7.78 16.25
N PRO A 11 11.83 -7.36 15.40
CA PRO A 11 11.56 -7.00 14.00
C PRO A 11 10.76 -8.06 13.23
N GLU A 12 10.97 -9.34 13.54
CA GLU A 12 10.29 -10.49 12.93
C GLU A 12 8.81 -10.54 13.28
N ILE A 13 8.44 -10.27 14.54
CA ILE A 13 7.04 -10.21 14.98
C ILE A 13 6.33 -9.04 14.29
N ARG A 14 6.96 -7.86 14.25
CA ARG A 14 6.43 -6.69 13.55
C ARG A 14 6.27 -6.93 12.04
N HIS A 15 7.15 -7.75 11.45
CA HIS A 15 7.05 -8.14 10.05
C HIS A 15 5.86 -9.07 9.81
N LYS A 16 5.71 -10.12 10.64
CA LYS A 16 4.56 -11.06 10.58
C LYS A 16 3.22 -10.33 10.76
N GLU A 17 3.12 -9.42 11.72
CA GLU A 17 1.89 -8.64 11.94
C GLU A 17 1.52 -7.74 10.77
N ARG A 18 2.52 -7.20 10.06
CA ARG A 18 2.28 -6.44 8.83
C ARG A 18 1.74 -7.35 7.74
N ILE A 19 2.32 -8.53 7.57
CA ILE A 19 1.87 -9.54 6.60
C ILE A 19 0.43 -9.96 6.88
N MET A 20 0.05 -10.18 8.14
CA MET A 20 -1.34 -10.57 8.46
C MET A 20 -2.38 -9.51 8.07
N LYS A 21 -1.99 -8.23 8.04
CA LYS A 21 -2.87 -7.11 7.63
C LYS A 21 -2.84 -6.84 6.12
N ASN A 22 -2.04 -7.58 5.35
CA ASN A 22 -1.91 -7.37 3.92
C ASN A 22 -3.21 -7.60 3.15
N PRO A 23 -4.04 -8.63 3.46
CA PRO A 23 -5.32 -8.83 2.77
C PRO A 23 -6.22 -7.59 2.85
N ASP A 24 -6.46 -7.07 4.06
CA ASP A 24 -7.28 -5.86 4.27
C ASP A 24 -6.74 -4.63 3.53
N ARG A 25 -5.41 -4.51 3.44
CA ARG A 25 -4.74 -3.38 2.76
C ARG A 25 -4.80 -3.50 1.25
N ILE A 26 -4.71 -4.72 0.72
CA ILE A 26 -4.90 -5.01 -0.69
C ILE A 26 -6.34 -4.70 -1.08
N GLU A 27 -7.31 -5.20 -0.30
CA GLU A 27 -8.74 -4.95 -0.53
C GLU A 27 -9.05 -3.44 -0.48
N TYR A 28 -8.58 -2.74 0.56
CA TYR A 28 -8.74 -1.30 0.65
C TYR A 28 -8.10 -0.57 -0.54
N ALA A 29 -6.91 -0.99 -0.99
CA ALA A 29 -6.27 -0.37 -2.15
C ALA A 29 -7.06 -0.58 -3.44
N ILE A 30 -7.54 -1.81 -3.67
CA ILE A 30 -8.39 -2.18 -4.79
C ILE A 30 -9.69 -1.37 -4.78
N GLU A 31 -10.34 -1.23 -3.62
CA GLU A 31 -11.56 -0.43 -3.47
C GLU A 31 -11.31 1.03 -3.89
N GLN A 32 -10.24 1.65 -3.39
CA GLN A 32 -9.90 3.03 -3.75
C GLN A 32 -9.58 3.17 -5.24
N PHE A 33 -8.78 2.27 -5.81
CA PHE A 33 -8.48 2.33 -7.25
C PHE A 33 -9.76 2.18 -8.09
N THR A 34 -10.62 1.22 -7.74
CA THR A 34 -11.89 0.97 -8.44
C THR A 34 -12.83 2.17 -8.34
N LYS A 35 -13.04 2.70 -7.13
CA LYS A 35 -13.86 3.89 -6.86
C LYS A 35 -13.42 5.09 -7.68
N HIS A 36 -12.10 5.28 -7.81
CA HIS A 36 -11.53 6.38 -8.58
C HIS A 36 -11.29 6.03 -10.05
N LYS A 37 -11.72 4.86 -10.56
CA LYS A 37 -11.52 4.41 -11.95
C LYS A 37 -10.06 4.46 -12.40
N ILE A 38 -9.15 4.05 -11.51
CA ILE A 38 -7.72 3.99 -11.77
C ILE A 38 -7.39 2.59 -12.29
N ARG A 39 -6.63 2.51 -13.39
CA ARG A 39 -6.09 1.23 -13.85
C ARG A 39 -5.02 0.78 -12.87
N TYR A 40 -5.08 -0.47 -12.42
CA TYR A 40 -4.11 -1.06 -11.50
C TYR A 40 -3.86 -2.53 -11.82
N GLU A 41 -2.74 -3.04 -11.32
CA GLU A 41 -2.36 -4.45 -11.37
C GLU A 41 -1.64 -4.80 -10.06
N LEU A 42 -2.11 -5.84 -9.38
CA LEU A 42 -1.43 -6.38 -8.21
C LEU A 42 -0.28 -7.27 -8.67
N LYS A 43 0.96 -6.83 -8.44
CA LYS A 43 2.18 -7.55 -8.85
C LYS A 43 2.64 -8.58 -7.84
N ASN A 44 2.40 -8.34 -6.56
CA ASN A 44 2.81 -9.25 -5.50
C ASN A 44 1.92 -9.04 -4.26
N GLU A 45 1.18 -10.08 -3.87
CA GLU A 45 0.29 -10.10 -2.71
C GLU A 45 1.05 -10.01 -1.39
N GLU A 46 2.15 -10.77 -1.24
CA GLU A 46 2.94 -10.83 0.01
C GLU A 46 3.53 -9.48 0.43
N SER A 47 3.85 -8.62 -0.53
CA SER A 47 4.39 -7.28 -0.31
C SER A 47 3.37 -6.15 -0.53
N CYS A 48 2.13 -6.50 -0.90
CA CYS A 48 1.09 -5.58 -1.35
C CYS A 48 1.57 -4.60 -2.42
N HIS A 49 2.32 -5.09 -3.41
CA HIS A 49 2.90 -4.27 -4.46
C HIS A 49 1.94 -4.13 -5.64
N PHE A 50 1.57 -2.89 -5.96
CA PHE A 50 0.71 -2.53 -7.07
C PHE A 50 1.47 -1.71 -8.11
N HIS A 51 1.15 -1.97 -9.36
CA HIS A 51 1.33 -1.03 -10.45
C HIS A 51 0.02 -0.28 -10.64
N ALA A 52 0.08 1.04 -10.78
CA ALA A 52 -1.08 1.87 -11.09
C ALA A 52 -0.70 2.92 -12.14
N TRP A 53 -1.64 3.29 -13.00
CA TRP A 53 -1.38 4.21 -14.11
C TRP A 53 -2.15 5.50 -13.95
N ARG A 54 -1.47 6.62 -14.20
CA ARG A 54 -2.08 7.94 -14.19
C ARG A 54 -3.00 8.10 -15.40
N LYS A 55 -4.16 8.72 -15.18
CA LYS A 55 -5.19 8.84 -16.21
C LYS A 55 -4.81 9.74 -17.38
N SER A 56 -4.09 10.84 -17.11
CA SER A 56 -3.76 11.82 -18.15
C SER A 56 -2.78 11.33 -19.21
N ASP A 57 -1.84 10.44 -18.86
CA ASP A 57 -0.72 10.09 -19.73
C ASP A 57 -0.27 8.63 -19.65
N ASP A 58 -1.03 7.77 -18.97
CA ASP A 58 -0.68 6.37 -18.77
C ASP A 58 0.70 6.17 -18.10
N LYS A 59 1.20 7.16 -17.34
CA LYS A 59 2.46 6.99 -16.62
C LYS A 59 2.30 5.96 -15.51
N LEU A 60 3.24 5.01 -15.44
CA LEU A 60 3.30 3.97 -14.42
C LEU A 60 3.81 4.51 -13.08
N PHE A 61 3.14 4.10 -12.00
CA PHE A 61 3.54 4.30 -10.62
C PHE A 61 3.55 2.96 -9.88
N GLU A 62 4.59 2.73 -9.08
CA GLU A 62 4.74 1.56 -8.20
C GLU A 62 4.38 1.94 -6.77
N PHE A 63 3.48 1.18 -6.14
CA PHE A 63 2.91 1.47 -4.83
C PHE A 63 2.88 0.24 -3.91
N TRP A 64 3.30 0.40 -2.65
CA TRP A 64 3.23 -0.67 -1.65
C TRP A 64 2.17 -0.34 -0.60
N ALA A 65 0.99 -0.95 -0.70
CA ALA A 65 -0.13 -0.66 0.21
C ALA A 65 0.19 -1.00 1.68
N GLY A 66 1.08 -1.96 1.91
CA GLY A 66 1.56 -2.36 3.23
C GLY A 66 2.31 -1.25 4.00
N THR A 67 2.94 -0.31 3.28
CA THR A 67 3.73 0.79 3.89
C THR A 67 3.31 2.18 3.41
N GLY A 68 2.43 2.26 2.42
CA GLY A 68 2.08 3.48 1.72
C GLY A 68 3.21 4.04 0.83
N LYS A 69 4.31 3.32 0.60
CA LYS A 69 5.42 3.81 -0.21
C LYS A 69 4.97 3.97 -1.67
N ILE A 70 5.32 5.11 -2.27
CA ILE A 70 5.23 5.36 -3.71
C ILE A 70 6.67 5.44 -4.24
N LYS A 71 6.99 4.73 -5.32
CA LYS A 71 8.37 4.71 -5.83
C LYS A 71 8.78 6.07 -6.36
N GLY A 72 9.96 6.54 -5.94
CA GLY A 72 10.53 7.80 -6.41
C GLY A 72 9.85 9.07 -5.89
N MET A 73 9.03 8.95 -4.84
CA MET A 73 8.32 10.08 -4.24
C MET A 73 8.51 10.10 -2.72
N GLU A 74 8.52 11.30 -2.14
CA GLU A 74 8.55 11.48 -0.69
C GLU A 74 7.15 11.29 -0.09
N GLU A 75 6.11 11.67 -0.83
CA GLU A 75 4.73 11.48 -0.45
C GLU A 75 4.39 9.99 -0.32
N ARG A 76 3.56 9.69 0.67
CA ARG A 76 3.14 8.33 1.00
C ARG A 76 1.63 8.25 1.12
N GLY A 77 1.13 7.03 1.03
CA GLY A 77 -0.26 6.67 1.29
C GLY A 77 -1.13 6.76 0.05
N ILE A 78 -2.19 5.95 0.06
CA ILE A 78 -3.06 5.80 -1.09
C ILE A 78 -3.79 7.09 -1.46
N LYS A 79 -4.19 7.92 -0.49
CA LYS A 79 -4.87 9.19 -0.76
C LYS A 79 -4.03 10.11 -1.66
N ASN A 80 -2.74 10.25 -1.35
CA ASN A 80 -1.81 11.04 -2.15
C ASN A 80 -1.60 10.42 -3.53
N LEU A 81 -1.45 9.08 -3.59
CA LEU A 81 -1.36 8.38 -4.87
C LEU A 81 -2.58 8.63 -5.76
N ILE A 82 -3.80 8.51 -5.23
CA ILE A 82 -5.04 8.78 -5.97
C ILE A 82 -5.05 10.21 -6.54
N GLN A 83 -4.61 11.21 -5.76
CA GLN A 83 -4.53 12.59 -6.24
C GLN A 83 -3.55 12.74 -7.40
N ILE A 84 -2.39 12.08 -7.34
CA ILE A 84 -1.38 12.10 -8.41
C ILE A 84 -1.93 11.43 -9.68
N LEU A 85 -2.57 10.28 -9.53
CA LEU A 85 -3.06 9.46 -10.64
C LEU A 85 -4.35 9.99 -11.27
N SER A 86 -5.11 10.82 -10.54
CA SER A 86 -6.36 11.43 -11.03
C SER A 86 -6.17 12.73 -11.80
N LYS A 87 -4.93 13.24 -11.90
CA LYS A 87 -4.55 14.33 -12.80
C LYS A 87 -4.63 13.87 -14.24
#